data_AF-A0A8X6L810-F1
#
_entry.id   AF-A0A8X6L810-F1
#
_cell.length_a   1.000
_cell.length_b   1.000
_cell.length_c   1.000
_cell.angle_alpha   90.00
_cell.angle_beta   90.00
_cell.angle_gamma   90.00
#
_symmetry.space_group_name_H-M   'P 1'
#
loop_
_entity.id
_entity.type
_entity.pdbx_description
1 polymer ?
#
loop_
_entity_poly.entity_id
_entity_poly.type
_entity_poly.pdbx_seq_one_letter_code
_entity_poly.pdbx_strand_id
1 'polypeptide(L)'
;MESGLLKDKLNCAKCMEPCSLIKRKKSSNGSIWRCKKCRGEKSLRIGSWFSCSKLNLQEIFLLTWHLISGTKTCDIEWDLGFSSATLADWRQFVHEQVLDHVELTSSKIGGVGKVVEVDESKF
;
A
#
# COMPACT_ATOMS: atom_id res chain seq x y z
N MET A 1 -16.07 2.62 -6.59
CA MET A 1 -14.90 2.32 -5.75
C MET A 1 -15.43 1.66 -4.50
N GLU A 2 -15.59 0.35 -4.52
CA GLU A 2 -16.29 -0.40 -3.44
C GLU A 2 -15.31 -1.00 -2.42
N SER A 3 -14.01 -1.00 -2.71
CA SER A 3 -12.98 -1.62 -1.87
C SER A 3 -12.34 -0.68 -0.82
N GLY A 4 -12.71 0.61 -0.76
CA GLY A 4 -12.19 1.55 0.25
C GLY A 4 -10.70 1.89 0.18
N LEU A 5 -9.97 1.36 -0.81
CA LEU A 5 -8.51 1.52 -0.91
C LEU A 5 -8.07 2.92 -1.39
N LEU A 6 -8.96 3.66 -2.04
CA LEU A 6 -8.74 5.02 -2.50
C LEU A 6 -9.90 5.89 -2.02
N LYS A 7 -9.60 7.17 -1.77
CA LYS A 7 -10.65 8.13 -1.41
C LYS A 7 -11.63 8.27 -2.57
N ASP A 8 -12.91 8.29 -2.24
CA ASP A 8 -14.01 8.61 -3.15
C ASP A 8 -14.22 10.12 -3.29
N LYS A 9 -13.87 10.88 -2.24
CA LYS A 9 -14.02 12.33 -2.13
C LYS A 9 -12.78 12.94 -1.46
N LEU A 10 -12.44 14.16 -1.87
CA LEU A 10 -11.32 14.90 -1.28
C LEU A 10 -11.65 16.39 -1.20
N ASN A 11 -11.52 16.99 -0.02
CA ASN A 11 -11.57 18.44 0.14
C ASN A 11 -10.15 19.04 0.09
N CYS A 12 -10.04 20.23 -0.48
CA CYS A 12 -8.76 20.92 -0.59
C CYS A 12 -8.27 21.42 0.78
N ALA A 13 -7.06 21.04 1.20
CA ALA A 13 -6.49 21.47 2.48
C ALA A 13 -6.33 23.01 2.64
N LYS A 14 -6.32 23.78 1.55
CA LYS A 14 -6.14 25.25 1.59
C LYS A 14 -7.45 26.03 1.66
N CYS A 15 -8.49 25.55 0.99
CA CYS A 15 -9.73 26.33 0.83
C CYS A 15 -10.99 25.53 1.19
N MET A 16 -10.83 24.28 1.63
CA MET A 16 -11.89 23.35 2.04
C MET A 16 -12.93 22.99 0.98
N GLU A 17 -12.81 23.53 -0.23
CA GLU A 17 -13.67 23.20 -1.36
C GLU A 17 -13.46 21.75 -1.83
N PRO A 18 -14.51 21.08 -2.33
CA PRO A 18 -14.40 19.77 -2.97
C PRO A 18 -13.45 19.77 -4.16
N CYS A 19 -12.54 18.80 -4.20
CA CYS A 19 -11.72 18.50 -5.37
C CYS A 19 -12.49 17.60 -6.33
N SER A 20 -12.22 17.76 -7.62
CA SER A 20 -12.68 16.83 -8.66
C SER A 20 -11.53 15.96 -9.13
N LEU A 21 -11.82 14.69 -9.41
CA LEU A 21 -10.87 13.79 -10.06
C LEU A 21 -10.81 14.11 -11.56
N ILE A 22 -9.61 14.34 -12.09
CA ILE A 22 -9.40 14.66 -13.50
C ILE A 22 -8.36 13.73 -14.12
N LYS A 23 -8.51 13.44 -15.42
CA LYS A 23 -7.51 12.70 -16.20
C LYS A 23 -6.26 13.55 -16.42
N ARG A 24 -5.09 12.97 -16.22
CA ARG A 24 -3.79 13.57 -16.48
C ARG A 24 -2.80 12.49 -16.93
N LYS A 25 -2.52 12.44 -18.24
CA LYS A 25 -1.62 11.43 -18.84
C LYS A 25 -0.22 11.41 -18.21
N LYS A 26 0.32 12.57 -17.82
CA LYS A 26 1.64 12.68 -17.18
C LYS A 26 1.68 12.22 -15.72
N SER A 27 0.56 11.86 -15.11
CA SER A 27 0.53 11.36 -13.74
C SER A 27 0.70 9.84 -13.72
N SER A 28 1.35 9.32 -12.69
CA SER A 28 1.66 7.88 -12.57
C SER A 28 0.44 6.96 -12.68
N ASN A 29 -0.74 7.43 -12.27
CA ASN A 29 -2.00 6.66 -12.33
C ASN A 29 -3.00 7.21 -13.35
N GLY A 30 -2.55 8.07 -14.26
CA GLY A 30 -3.40 8.68 -15.29
C GLY A 30 -4.47 9.65 -14.78
N SER A 31 -4.61 9.85 -13.46
CA SER A 31 -5.57 10.75 -12.83
C SER A 31 -5.00 11.43 -11.58
N ILE A 32 -5.51 12.63 -11.27
CA ILE A 32 -5.18 13.41 -10.07
C ILE A 32 -6.42 14.07 -9.48
N TRP A 33 -6.34 14.41 -8.19
CA TRP A 33 -7.30 15.31 -7.58
C TRP A 33 -6.92 16.76 -7.87
N ARG A 34 -7.89 17.56 -8.32
CA ARG A 34 -7.69 18.99 -8.57
C ARG A 34 -8.78 19.82 -7.91
N CYS A 35 -8.37 20.82 -7.15
CA CYS A 35 -9.29 21.83 -6.62
C CYS A 35 -9.69 22.82 -7.73
N LYS A 36 -10.98 23.14 -7.84
CA LYS A 36 -11.47 24.12 -8.82
C LYS A 36 -11.09 25.56 -8.47
N LYS A 37 -11.12 25.92 -7.17
CA LYS A 37 -10.90 27.28 -6.67
C LYS A 37 -9.42 27.67 -6.66
N CYS A 38 -8.58 26.93 -5.93
CA CYS A 38 -7.16 27.26 -5.78
C CYS A 38 -6.25 26.57 -6.82
N ARG A 39 -6.81 25.72 -7.69
CA ARG A 39 -6.09 24.92 -8.70
C ARG A 39 -5.02 23.98 -8.13
N GLY A 40 -4.99 23.78 -6.81
CA GLY A 40 -4.08 22.85 -6.15
C GLY A 40 -4.33 21.40 -6.57
N GLU A 41 -3.25 20.63 -6.67
CA GLU A 41 -3.27 19.25 -7.14
C GLU A 41 -2.79 18.29 -6.05
N LYS A 42 -3.37 17.09 -6.03
CA LYS A 42 -2.97 15.99 -5.15
C LYS A 42 -2.96 14.69 -5.92
N SER A 43 -2.06 13.79 -5.54
CA SER A 43 -2.03 12.42 -6.06
C SER A 43 -3.37 11.73 -5.84
N LEU A 44 -3.82 10.90 -6.80
CA LEU A 44 -4.96 10.00 -6.65
C LEU A 44 -4.91 9.21 -5.33
N ARG A 45 -3.70 8.85 -4.90
CA ARG A 45 -3.42 7.97 -3.76
C ARG A 45 -3.38 8.67 -2.41
N ILE A 46 -3.63 9.97 -2.35
CA ILE A 46 -3.42 10.76 -1.13
C ILE A 46 -4.21 10.21 0.07
N GLY A 47 -3.50 9.90 1.15
CA GLY A 47 -4.08 9.38 2.39
C GLY A 47 -4.66 7.96 2.25
N SER A 48 -4.17 7.18 1.29
CA SER A 48 -4.39 5.73 1.19
C SER A 48 -3.14 4.94 1.58
N TRP A 49 -3.26 3.61 1.67
CA TRP A 49 -2.12 2.69 1.81
C TRP A 49 -1.06 2.89 0.71
N PHE A 50 -1.46 3.34 -0.47
CA PHE A 50 -0.56 3.60 -1.60
C PHE A 50 0.08 5.01 -1.59
N SER A 51 -0.12 5.79 -0.53
CA SER A 51 0.44 7.15 -0.41
C SER A 51 1.97 7.11 -0.43
N CYS A 52 2.59 8.22 -0.84
CA CYS A 52 4.04 8.44 -0.79
C CYS A 52 4.92 7.50 -1.65
N SER A 53 4.40 6.36 -2.11
CA SER A 53 5.10 5.49 -3.06
C SER A 53 5.36 6.20 -4.40
N LYS A 54 6.52 5.94 -4.99
CA LYS A 54 6.87 6.36 -6.35
C LYS A 54 6.31 5.41 -7.41
N LEU A 55 6.08 4.15 -7.05
CA LEU A 55 5.45 3.15 -7.91
C LEU A 55 4.03 3.57 -8.26
N ASN A 56 3.54 3.27 -9.45
CA ASN A 56 2.13 3.40 -9.84
C ASN A 56 1.27 2.27 -9.22
N LEU A 57 -0.06 2.38 -9.29
CA LEU A 57 -0.96 1.38 -8.68
C LEU A 57 -0.78 -0.02 -9.30
N GLN A 58 -0.58 -0.11 -10.62
CA GLN A 58 -0.39 -1.39 -11.29
C GLN A 58 0.92 -2.06 -10.84
N GLU A 59 2.01 -1.30 -10.78
CA GLU A 59 3.30 -1.74 -10.25
C GLU A 59 3.16 -2.24 -8.81
N ILE A 60 2.47 -1.48 -7.95
CA ILE A 60 2.21 -1.88 -6.57
C ILE A 60 1.46 -3.22 -6.51
N PHE A 61 0.37 -3.38 -7.27
CA PHE A 61 -0.41 -4.62 -7.24
C PHE A 61 0.39 -5.82 -7.73
N LEU A 62 1.12 -5.69 -8.84
CA LEU A 62 1.97 -6.75 -9.37
C LEU A 62 3.06 -7.13 -8.37
N LEU A 63 3.76 -6.13 -7.85
CA LEU A 63 4.86 -6.37 -6.93
C LEU A 63 4.38 -7.00 -5.61
N THR A 64 3.28 -6.51 -5.04
CA THR A 64 2.68 -7.10 -3.85
C THR A 64 2.25 -8.54 -4.11
N TRP A 65 1.63 -8.84 -5.26
CA TRP A 65 1.25 -10.20 -5.64
C TRP A 65 2.43 -11.17 -5.67
N HIS A 66 3.55 -10.78 -6.30
CA HIS A 66 4.76 -11.61 -6.33
C HIS A 66 5.35 -11.85 -4.94
N LEU A 67 5.39 -10.81 -4.10
CA LEU A 67 5.90 -10.93 -2.74
C LEU A 67 5.07 -11.89 -1.88
N ILE A 68 3.74 -11.76 -1.90
CA ILE A 68 2.86 -12.66 -1.12
C ILE A 68 2.83 -14.08 -1.69
N SER A 69 3.12 -14.26 -2.98
CA SER A 69 3.23 -15.57 -3.62
C SER A 69 4.58 -16.26 -3.34
N GLY A 70 5.49 -15.62 -2.61
CA GLY A 70 6.80 -16.17 -2.29
C GLY A 70 7.78 -16.21 -3.46
N THR A 71 7.54 -15.41 -4.51
CA THR A 71 8.47 -15.32 -5.65
C THR A 71 9.83 -14.81 -5.19
N LYS A 72 10.91 -15.40 -5.71
CA LYS A 72 12.29 -14.99 -5.38
C LYS A 72 12.56 -13.59 -5.94
N THR A 73 13.32 -12.79 -5.20
CA THR A 73 13.67 -11.42 -5.61
C THR A 73 14.31 -11.37 -7.00
N CYS A 74 15.24 -12.28 -7.32
CA CYS A 74 15.88 -12.35 -8.62
C CYS A 74 14.90 -12.54 -9.80
N ASP A 75 13.84 -13.34 -9.58
CA ASP A 75 12.84 -13.60 -10.61
C ASP A 75 11.99 -12.35 -10.83
N ILE A 76 11.65 -11.63 -9.75
CA ILE A 76 10.92 -10.36 -9.82
C ILE A 76 11.75 -9.27 -10.53
N GLU A 77 13.06 -9.19 -10.25
CA GLU A 77 13.96 -8.25 -10.93
C GLU A 77 14.00 -8.52 -12.44
N TRP A 78 14.09 -9.80 -12.81
CA TRP A 78 14.11 -10.23 -14.21
C TRP A 78 12.78 -9.94 -14.92
N ASP A 79 11.66 -10.30 -14.30
CA ASP A 79 10.33 -10.21 -14.92
C ASP A 79 9.80 -8.78 -14.98
N LEU A 80 10.04 -7.97 -13.94
CA LEU A 80 9.45 -6.64 -13.79
C LEU A 80 10.45 -5.48 -13.93
N GLY A 81 11.75 -5.76 -13.93
CA GLY A 81 12.79 -4.75 -14.11
C GLY A 81 12.97 -3.79 -12.92
N PHE A 82 12.45 -4.13 -11.75
CA PHE A 82 12.67 -3.33 -10.54
C PHE A 82 14.11 -3.47 -10.03
N SER A 83 14.62 -2.40 -9.42
CA SER A 83 15.91 -2.48 -8.72
C SER A 83 15.79 -3.26 -7.42
N SER A 84 16.87 -3.92 -7.00
CA SER A 84 16.94 -4.63 -5.72
C SER A 84 16.56 -3.73 -4.53
N ALA A 85 16.96 -2.45 -4.58
CA ALA A 85 16.60 -1.46 -3.57
C ALA A 85 15.08 -1.23 -3.52
N THR A 86 14.43 -1.06 -4.67
CA THR A 86 12.96 -0.90 -4.74
C THR A 86 12.23 -2.13 -4.20
N LEU A 87 12.73 -3.34 -4.50
CA LEU A 87 12.15 -4.58 -4.02
C LEU A 87 12.32 -4.75 -2.51
N ALA A 88 13.50 -4.45 -1.98
CA ALA A 88 13.78 -4.49 -0.54
C ALA A 88 12.90 -3.50 0.22
N ASP A 89 12.87 -2.23 -0.22
CA ASP A 89 12.06 -1.18 0.39
C ASP A 89 10.56 -1.56 0.41
N TRP A 90 10.05 -2.05 -0.72
CA TRP A 90 8.64 -2.44 -0.80
C TRP A 90 8.32 -3.69 0.03
N ARG A 91 9.21 -4.68 0.06
CA ARG A 91 9.06 -5.88 0.90
C ARG A 91 9.03 -5.48 2.38
N GLN A 92 9.96 -4.63 2.80
CA GLN A 92 9.99 -4.12 4.17
C GLN A 92 8.67 -3.41 4.52
N PHE A 93 8.20 -2.49 3.66
CA PHE A 93 6.94 -1.80 3.87
C PHE A 93 5.76 -2.78 4.03
N VAL A 94 5.63 -3.78 3.15
CA VAL A 94 4.56 -4.78 3.24
C VAL A 94 4.66 -5.58 4.54
N HIS A 95 5.87 -6.00 4.94
CA HIS A 95 6.08 -6.73 6.18
C HIS A 95 5.70 -5.91 7.42
N GLU A 96 6.11 -4.64 7.49
CA GLU A 96 5.73 -3.73 8.58
C GLU A 96 4.20 -3.60 8.69
N GLN A 97 3.50 -3.42 7.57
CA GLN A 97 2.04 -3.32 7.56
C GLN A 97 1.35 -4.61 8.02
N VAL A 98 1.90 -5.78 7.67
CA VAL A 98 1.39 -7.07 8.15
C VAL A 98 1.65 -7.24 9.65
N LEU A 99 2.84 -6.87 10.13
CA LEU A 99 3.19 -6.92 11.55
C LEU A 99 2.29 -6.01 12.37
N ASP A 100 2.08 -4.76 11.95
CA ASP A 100 1.15 -3.82 12.60
C ASP A 100 -0.26 -4.44 12.72
N HIS A 101 -0.74 -5.08 11.65
CA HIS A 101 -2.03 -5.75 11.66
C HIS A 101 -2.07 -6.92 12.63
N VAL A 102 -1.03 -7.76 12.63
CA VAL A 102 -0.92 -8.90 13.56
C VAL A 102 -0.88 -8.41 15.00
N GLU A 103 -0.11 -7.38 15.33
CA GLU A 103 -0.06 -6.82 16.68
C GLU A 103 -1.44 -6.30 17.13
N LEU A 104 -2.14 -5.55 16.26
CA LEU A 104 -3.45 -4.99 16.56
C LEU A 104 -4.57 -6.04 16.67
N THR A 105 -4.46 -7.15 15.95
CA THR A 105 -5.50 -8.20 15.90
C THR A 105 -5.16 -9.43 16.73
N SER A 106 -3.91 -9.57 17.16
CA SER A 106 -3.48 -10.69 17.98
C SER A 106 -4.24 -10.67 19.30
N SER A 107 -4.71 -11.86 19.70
CA SER A 107 -5.30 -12.07 21.00
C SER A 107 -4.32 -12.87 21.85
N LYS A 108 -4.44 -12.75 23.18
CA LYS A 108 -3.57 -13.50 24.11
C LYS A 108 -3.77 -15.00 23.88
N ILE A 109 -2.71 -15.65 23.39
CA ILE A 109 -2.70 -17.07 23.07
C ILE A 109 -2.83 -17.90 24.36
N GLY A 110 -2.14 -17.50 25.44
CA GLY A 110 -2.17 -18.18 26.74
C GLY A 110 -2.98 -17.49 27.84
N GLY A 111 -3.15 -18.17 28.98
CA GLY A 111 -3.86 -17.67 30.16
C GLY A 111 -4.28 -18.81 31.09
N VAL A 112 -4.73 -18.48 32.30
CA VAL A 112 -5.24 -19.48 33.25
C VAL A 112 -6.40 -20.24 32.60
N GLY A 113 -6.30 -21.57 32.54
CA GLY A 113 -7.30 -22.43 31.91
C GLY A 113 -7.18 -22.58 30.39
N LYS A 114 -6.17 -21.97 29.74
CA LYS A 114 -5.85 -22.24 28.33
C LYS A 114 -4.68 -23.21 28.23
N VAL A 115 -4.91 -24.34 27.56
CA VAL A 115 -3.86 -25.25 27.12
C VAL A 115 -3.32 -24.69 25.81
N VAL A 116 -2.04 -24.35 25.78
CA VAL A 116 -1.34 -23.87 24.57
C VAL A 116 -0.40 -24.97 24.11
N GLU A 117 -0.54 -25.36 22.85
CA GLU A 117 0.40 -26.26 22.20
C GLU A 117 1.57 -25.44 21.66
N VAL A 118 2.79 -25.80 22.08
CA VAL A 118 4.03 -25.21 21.58
C VAL A 118 4.65 -26.25 20.67
N ASP A 119 4.59 -26.00 19.36
CA ASP A 119 5.31 -26.81 18.40
C ASP A 119 6.79 -26.38 18.41
N GLU A 120 7.70 -27.32 18.64
CA GLU A 120 9.13 -27.03 18.60
C GLU A 120 9.55 -26.79 17.15
N SER A 121 9.99 -25.56 16.85
CA SER A 121 10.64 -25.30 15.57
C SER A 121 11.97 -26.06 15.55
N LYS A 122 12.08 -27.03 14.63
CA LYS A 122 13.35 -27.70 14.34
C LYS A 122 14.31 -26.66 13.77
N PHE A 123 15.34 -26.32 14.55
CA PHE A 123 16.52 -25.50 14.22
C PHE A 123 16.34 -23.98 14.31
#